data_AF-A0AAU9KI00-F1
#
_entry.id   AF-A0AAU9KI00-F1
#
_cell.length_a   1.000
_cell.length_b   1.000
_cell.length_c   1.000
_cell.angle_alpha   90.00
_cell.angle_beta   90.00
_cell.angle_gamma   90.00
#
_symmetry.space_group_name_H-M   'P 1'
#
loop_
_entity.id
_entity.type
_entity.pdbx_description
1 polymer ?
#
loop_
_entity_poly.entity_id
_entity_poly.type
_entity_poly.pdbx_seq_one_letter_code
_entity_poly.pdbx_strand_id
1 'polypeptide(L)'
;MLLTVGRFVLLALTDAAMLPALNVMKRNRRHFELFVGILQLVTSFFFNAAEAFNTQLFLTEIKWHFISDVVSLAYFLLLCVHLMGYKDENHNIILRYVAFSCAWIFKTKDGWNYIACEEMLVVCYLFGVLYRRGCTRANDISPFNKQYGVNAMLCLVGAACMWFTSIYFDQDEDHMAWGVAEGLMHMLAGAAFYYAWLTVPCLDSKKDDLIPMQSSYV
;
A
#
# COMPACT_ATOMS: atom_id res chain seq x y z
N MET A 1 3.32 -2.40 31.04
CA MET A 1 2.07 -3.06 30.55
C MET A 1 1.08 -2.07 29.97
N LEU A 2 0.51 -1.11 30.71
CA LEU A 2 -0.47 -0.15 30.15
C LEU A 2 0.09 0.69 28.99
N LEU A 3 1.29 1.26 29.13
CA LEU A 3 1.96 2.00 28.06
C LEU A 3 2.29 1.13 26.84
N THR A 4 2.69 -0.12 27.08
CA THR A 4 2.99 -1.12 26.05
C THR A 4 1.74 -1.47 25.23
N VAL A 5 0.62 -1.72 25.91
CA VAL A 5 -0.67 -2.00 25.27
C VAL A 5 -1.19 -0.75 24.55
N GLY A 6 -1.01 0.44 25.13
CA GLY A 6 -1.34 1.71 24.49
C GLY A 6 -0.58 1.93 23.18
N ARG A 7 0.76 1.76 23.19
CA ARG A 7 1.60 1.86 21.98
C ARG A 7 1.17 0.86 20.91
N PHE A 8 0.94 -0.39 21.29
CA PHE A 8 0.46 -1.43 20.38
C PHE A 8 -0.88 -1.07 19.73
N VAL A 9 -1.84 -0.59 20.52
CA VAL A 9 -3.16 -0.18 20.01
C VAL A 9 -3.03 1.01 19.05
N LEU A 10 -2.17 1.98 19.34
CA LEU A 10 -1.95 3.13 18.47
C LEU A 10 -1.31 2.72 17.13
N LEU A 11 -0.32 1.83 17.14
CA LEU A 11 0.30 1.30 15.91
C LEU A 11 -0.71 0.48 15.08
N ALA A 12 -1.53 -0.35 15.73
CA ALA A 12 -2.59 -1.07 15.06
C ALA A 12 -3.67 -0.13 14.47
N LEU A 13 -3.94 1.01 15.14
CA LEU A 13 -4.86 2.03 14.64
C LEU A 13 -4.28 2.79 13.44
N THR A 14 -2.96 3.03 13.38
CA THR A 14 -2.33 3.63 12.20
C THR A 14 -2.39 2.69 11.00
N ASP A 15 -2.23 1.38 11.18
CA ASP A 15 -2.41 0.39 10.12
C ASP A 15 -3.87 0.38 9.60
N ALA A 16 -4.85 0.65 10.48
CA ALA A 16 -6.26 0.72 10.10
C ALA A 16 -6.56 1.85 9.08
N ALA A 17 -5.66 2.83 8.90
CA ALA A 17 -5.77 3.84 7.85
C ALA A 17 -5.78 3.24 6.43
N MET A 18 -5.32 1.99 6.25
CA MET A 18 -5.39 1.28 4.97
C MET A 18 -6.78 0.69 4.66
N LEU A 19 -7.64 0.49 5.66
CA LEU A 19 -8.94 -0.18 5.49
C LEU A 19 -9.85 0.45 4.43
N PRO A 20 -9.94 1.79 4.30
CA PRO A 20 -10.73 2.41 3.24
C PRO A 20 -10.25 1.98 1.84
N ALA A 21 -8.93 1.91 1.62
CA ALA A 21 -8.35 1.46 0.35
C ALA A 21 -8.68 -0.01 0.07
N LEU A 22 -8.60 -0.88 1.09
CA LEU A 22 -8.99 -2.29 0.95
C LEU A 22 -10.46 -2.46 0.61
N ASN A 23 -11.34 -1.61 1.15
CA ASN A 23 -12.75 -1.64 0.80
C ASN A 23 -12.99 -1.28 -0.69
N VAL A 24 -12.22 -0.35 -1.25
CA VAL A 24 -12.25 -0.05 -2.69
C VAL A 24 -11.83 -1.28 -3.51
N MET A 25 -10.75 -1.96 -3.10
CA MET A 25 -10.29 -3.18 -3.78
C MET A 25 -11.33 -4.30 -3.73
N LYS A 26 -11.94 -4.51 -2.57
CA LYS A 26 -13.01 -5.48 -2.36
C LYS A 26 -14.20 -5.18 -3.28
N ARG A 27 -14.67 -3.93 -3.30
CA ARG A 27 -15.78 -3.49 -4.16
C ARG A 27 -15.46 -3.69 -5.64
N ASN A 28 -14.22 -3.45 -6.04
CA ASN A 28 -13.75 -3.58 -7.42
C ASN A 28 -13.27 -5.00 -7.77
N ARG A 29 -13.50 -6.00 -6.91
CA ARG A 29 -13.11 -7.41 -7.11
C ARG A 29 -11.63 -7.58 -7.49
N ARG A 30 -10.76 -6.79 -6.87
CA ARG A 30 -9.30 -6.84 -7.01
C ARG A 30 -8.71 -7.78 -5.98
N HIS A 31 -8.92 -9.07 -6.21
CA HIS A 31 -8.62 -10.11 -5.24
C HIS A 31 -7.13 -10.19 -4.88
N PHE A 32 -6.24 -9.96 -5.85
CA PHE A 32 -4.80 -10.05 -5.62
C PHE A 32 -4.30 -8.88 -4.75
N GLU A 33 -4.69 -7.66 -5.08
CA GLU A 33 -4.33 -6.47 -4.32
C GLU A 33 -4.95 -6.49 -2.92
N LEU A 34 -6.19 -6.98 -2.80
CA LEU A 34 -6.84 -7.20 -1.51
C LEU A 34 -6.09 -8.25 -0.68
N PHE A 35 -5.63 -9.34 -1.29
CA PHE A 35 -4.81 -10.34 -0.61
C PHE A 35 -3.52 -9.73 -0.06
N VAL A 36 -2.77 -8.98 -0.89
CA VAL A 36 -1.54 -8.32 -0.45
C VAL A 36 -1.81 -7.30 0.65
N GLY A 37 -2.88 -6.50 0.52
CA GLY A 37 -3.24 -5.52 1.53
C GLY A 37 -3.72 -6.12 2.86
N ILE A 38 -4.46 -7.23 2.84
CA ILE A 38 -4.81 -7.96 4.08
C ILE A 38 -3.56 -8.58 4.70
N LEU A 39 -2.69 -9.17 3.87
CA LEU A 39 -1.43 -9.72 4.35
C LEU A 39 -0.59 -8.66 5.04
N GLN A 40 -0.54 -7.42 4.51
CA GLN A 40 0.15 -6.29 5.13
C GLN A 40 -0.36 -6.02 6.54
N LEU A 41 -1.68 -5.91 6.71
CA LEU A 41 -2.28 -5.65 8.03
C LEU A 41 -1.96 -6.77 9.03
N VAL A 42 -2.00 -8.02 8.56
CA VAL A 42 -1.67 -9.18 9.40
C VAL A 42 -0.20 -9.16 9.80
N THR A 43 0.72 -8.89 8.86
CA THR A 43 2.16 -8.87 9.13
C THR A 43 2.55 -7.68 10.00
N SER A 44 2.00 -6.49 9.76
CA SER A 44 2.18 -5.33 10.65
C SER A 44 1.69 -5.62 12.05
N PHE A 45 0.51 -6.23 12.20
CA PHE A 45 -0.03 -6.61 13.51
C PHE A 45 0.90 -7.57 14.26
N PHE A 46 1.39 -8.62 13.60
CA PHE A 46 2.32 -9.57 14.22
C PHE A 46 3.67 -8.95 14.55
N PHE A 47 4.19 -8.06 13.70
CA PHE A 47 5.39 -7.27 13.99
C PHE A 47 5.19 -6.40 15.24
N ASN A 48 4.15 -5.57 15.25
CA ASN A 48 3.83 -4.67 16.36
C ASN A 48 3.59 -5.44 17.67
N ALA A 49 2.95 -6.62 17.60
CA ALA A 49 2.73 -7.46 18.77
C ALA A 49 4.05 -8.11 19.24
N ALA A 50 4.90 -8.60 18.34
CA ALA A 50 6.20 -9.17 18.69
C ALA A 50 7.10 -8.12 19.36
N GLU A 51 7.15 -6.90 18.83
CA GLU A 51 7.90 -5.77 19.39
C GLU A 51 7.33 -5.36 20.76
N ALA A 52 6.02 -5.12 20.85
CA ALA A 52 5.39 -4.64 22.09
C ALA A 52 5.54 -5.64 23.24
N PHE A 53 5.35 -6.93 22.99
CA PHE A 53 5.46 -7.96 24.03
C PHE A 53 6.87 -8.53 24.18
N ASN A 54 7.84 -8.04 23.39
CA ASN A 54 9.22 -8.53 23.35
C ASN A 54 9.27 -10.07 23.26
N THR A 55 8.50 -10.64 22.34
CA THR A 55 8.27 -12.08 22.23
C THR A 55 8.27 -12.58 20.79
N GLN A 56 8.35 -13.90 20.61
CA GLN A 56 8.31 -14.56 19.31
C GLN A 56 6.94 -15.22 19.12
N LEU A 57 6.04 -14.55 18.39
CA LEU A 57 4.66 -15.02 18.18
C LEU A 57 4.54 -16.15 17.14
N PHE A 58 5.56 -16.32 16.30
CA PHE A 58 5.82 -17.48 15.43
C PHE A 58 7.18 -17.30 14.74
N LEU A 59 7.39 -16.10 14.20
CA LEU A 59 8.68 -15.60 13.75
C LEU A 59 9.27 -14.63 14.77
N THR A 60 10.57 -14.36 14.64
CA THR A 60 11.24 -13.28 15.36
C THR A 60 10.74 -11.92 14.84
N GLU A 61 10.81 -10.89 15.68
CA GLU A 61 10.46 -9.51 15.32
C GLU A 61 11.09 -9.07 13.98
N ILE A 62 12.40 -9.28 13.83
CA ILE A 62 13.15 -8.96 12.60
C ILE A 62 12.56 -9.64 11.36
N LYS A 63 12.11 -10.89 11.49
CA LYS A 63 11.51 -11.63 10.37
C LYS A 63 10.11 -11.13 10.05
N TRP A 64 9.32 -10.76 11.05
CA TRP A 64 8.02 -10.13 10.82
C TRP A 64 8.14 -8.77 10.15
N HIS A 65 9.08 -7.94 10.62
CA HIS A 65 9.39 -6.66 9.99
C HIS A 65 9.84 -6.85 8.53
N PHE A 66 10.73 -7.82 8.26
CA PHE A 66 11.15 -8.11 6.88
C PHE A 66 9.96 -8.44 5.96
N ILE A 67 9.02 -9.28 6.41
CA ILE A 67 7.83 -9.60 5.62
C ILE A 67 6.95 -8.35 5.45
N SER A 68 6.78 -7.55 6.51
CA SER A 68 6.04 -6.28 6.44
C SER A 68 6.61 -5.33 5.39
N ASP A 69 7.94 -5.19 5.31
CA ASP A 69 8.60 -4.38 4.28
C ASP A 69 8.33 -4.91 2.87
N VAL A 70 8.48 -6.23 2.67
CA VAL A 70 8.23 -6.84 1.36
C VAL A 70 6.79 -6.59 0.90
N VAL A 71 5.83 -6.79 1.80
CA VAL A 71 4.42 -6.69 1.46
C VAL A 71 4.01 -5.22 1.29
N SER A 72 4.60 -4.29 2.05
CA SER A 72 4.43 -2.84 1.89
C SER A 72 4.94 -2.37 0.53
N LEU A 73 6.15 -2.80 0.17
CA LEU A 73 6.74 -2.55 -1.14
C LEU A 73 5.85 -3.12 -2.25
N ALA A 74 5.44 -4.38 -2.15
CA ALA A 74 4.55 -4.99 -3.13
C ALA A 74 3.23 -4.22 -3.27
N TYR A 75 2.61 -3.81 -2.16
CA TYR A 75 1.38 -3.03 -2.16
C TYR A 75 1.53 -1.70 -2.89
N PHE A 76 2.63 -1.00 -2.67
CA PHE A 76 2.96 0.23 -3.40
C PHE A 76 3.18 -0.03 -4.90
N LEU A 77 3.93 -1.05 -5.27
CA LEU A 77 4.15 -1.39 -6.69
C LEU A 77 2.84 -1.77 -7.39
N LEU A 78 1.93 -2.46 -6.71
CA LEU A 78 0.59 -2.77 -7.22
C LEU A 78 -0.25 -1.50 -7.44
N LEU A 79 -0.10 -0.50 -6.57
CA LEU A 79 -0.69 0.82 -6.81
C LEU A 79 -0.09 1.46 -8.07
N CYS A 80 1.22 1.37 -8.29
CA CYS A 80 1.83 1.84 -9.54
C CYS A 80 1.25 1.13 -10.77
N VAL A 81 1.15 -0.21 -10.75
CA VAL A 81 0.52 -0.98 -11.85
C VAL A 81 -0.91 -0.50 -12.11
N HIS A 82 -1.68 -0.31 -11.04
CA HIS A 82 -3.03 0.23 -11.15
C HIS A 82 -3.05 1.62 -11.80
N LEU A 83 -2.14 2.51 -11.38
CA LEU A 83 -2.01 3.85 -11.93
C LEU A 83 -1.55 3.84 -13.39
N MET A 84 -0.84 2.83 -13.88
CA MET A 84 -0.54 2.68 -15.33
C MET A 84 -1.81 2.53 -16.17
N GLY A 85 -2.88 1.95 -15.60
CA GLY A 85 -4.23 1.96 -16.17
C GLY A 85 -4.38 1.19 -17.49
N TYR A 86 -3.67 0.07 -17.65
CA TYR A 86 -3.88 -0.81 -18.80
C TYR A 86 -5.33 -1.30 -18.86
N LYS A 87 -5.92 -1.26 -20.07
CA LYS A 87 -7.26 -1.79 -20.32
C LYS A 87 -7.27 -3.31 -20.46
N ASP A 88 -6.18 -3.89 -20.97
CA ASP A 88 -6.01 -5.34 -21.05
C ASP A 88 -5.62 -5.91 -19.69
N GLU A 89 -6.51 -6.72 -19.14
CA GLU A 89 -6.34 -7.32 -17.82
C GLU A 89 -5.20 -8.35 -17.79
N ASN A 90 -4.84 -8.97 -18.93
CA ASN A 90 -3.70 -9.89 -18.97
C ASN A 90 -2.38 -9.18 -18.63
N HIS A 91 -2.20 -7.95 -19.14
CA HIS A 91 -1.03 -7.13 -18.83
C HIS A 91 -1.01 -6.74 -17.35
N ASN A 92 -2.16 -6.33 -16.80
CA ASN A 92 -2.27 -6.03 -15.38
C ASN A 92 -1.91 -7.25 -14.52
N ILE A 93 -2.46 -8.43 -14.84
CA ILE A 93 -2.18 -9.67 -14.10
C ILE A 93 -0.68 -9.96 -14.09
N ILE A 94 -0.02 -9.97 -15.25
CA ILE A 94 1.42 -10.24 -15.35
C ILE A 94 2.21 -9.23 -14.52
N LEU A 95 1.93 -7.92 -14.68
CA LEU A 95 2.63 -6.87 -13.95
C LEU A 95 2.43 -6.98 -12.43
N ARG A 96 1.25 -7.37 -11.96
CA ARG A 96 1.00 -7.59 -10.53
C ARG A 96 1.85 -8.73 -9.96
N TYR A 97 1.94 -9.86 -10.68
CA TYR A 97 2.77 -11.00 -10.25
C TYR A 97 4.26 -10.69 -10.32
N VAL A 98 4.71 -9.95 -11.35
CA VAL A 98 6.09 -9.47 -11.47
C VAL A 98 6.42 -8.52 -10.33
N ALA A 99 5.54 -7.54 -10.04
CA ALA A 99 5.71 -6.60 -8.93
C ALA A 99 5.88 -7.32 -7.59
N PHE A 100 4.97 -8.26 -7.28
CA PHE A 100 5.04 -9.04 -6.05
C PHE A 100 6.32 -9.88 -5.97
N SER A 101 6.70 -10.56 -7.05
CA SER A 101 7.91 -11.39 -7.10
C SER A 101 9.19 -10.55 -6.97
N CYS A 102 9.26 -9.41 -7.65
CA CYS A 102 10.39 -8.49 -7.57
C CYS A 102 10.53 -7.89 -6.17
N ALA A 103 9.42 -7.56 -5.50
CA ALA A 103 9.47 -7.05 -4.12
C ALA A 103 10.19 -8.04 -3.18
N TRP A 104 9.86 -9.34 -3.27
CA TRP A 104 10.57 -10.39 -2.53
C TRP A 104 12.06 -10.45 -2.88
N ILE A 105 12.39 -10.53 -4.17
CA ILE A 105 13.78 -10.68 -4.63
C ILE A 105 14.64 -9.49 -4.20
N PHE A 106 14.15 -8.28 -4.42
CA PHE A 106 14.90 -7.05 -4.20
C PHE A 106 15.07 -6.77 -2.71
N LYS A 107 14.02 -6.93 -1.90
CA LYS A 107 14.14 -6.78 -0.45
C LYS A 107 15.07 -7.84 0.16
N THR A 108 15.00 -9.08 -0.34
CA THR A 108 15.95 -10.14 0.09
C THR A 108 17.39 -9.76 -0.22
N LYS A 109 17.64 -9.11 -1.37
CA LYS A 109 18.99 -8.67 -1.76
C LYS A 109 19.51 -7.51 -0.91
N ASP A 110 18.63 -6.60 -0.52
CA ASP A 110 18.92 -5.42 0.29
C ASP A 110 19.15 -5.76 1.77
N GLY A 111 18.40 -6.73 2.30
CA GLY A 111 18.47 -7.08 3.71
C GLY A 111 17.91 -5.96 4.59
N TRP A 112 18.50 -5.75 5.78
CA TRP A 112 17.97 -4.80 6.77
C TRP A 112 18.53 -3.37 6.61
N ASN A 113 19.82 -3.25 6.33
CA ASN A 113 20.53 -1.96 6.41
C ASN A 113 20.67 -1.24 5.06
N TYR A 114 20.30 -1.88 3.97
CA TYR A 114 20.39 -1.31 2.64
C TYR A 114 19.00 -1.29 2.02
N ILE A 115 18.71 -0.27 1.22
CA ILE A 115 17.42 -0.07 0.54
C ILE A 115 17.61 0.26 -0.96
N ALA A 116 18.83 0.14 -1.47
CA ALA A 116 19.19 0.63 -2.80
C ALA A 116 18.47 -0.13 -3.93
N CYS A 117 18.29 -1.45 -3.79
CA CYS A 117 17.57 -2.24 -4.78
C CYS A 117 16.07 -1.91 -4.70
N GLU A 118 15.47 -1.93 -3.51
CA GLU A 118 14.08 -1.56 -3.26
C GLU A 118 13.75 -0.18 -3.85
N GLU A 119 14.57 0.83 -3.60
CA GLU A 119 14.42 2.18 -4.16
C GLU A 119 14.50 2.18 -5.68
N MET A 120 15.48 1.47 -6.25
CA MET A 120 15.60 1.33 -7.70
C MET A 120 14.33 0.71 -8.31
N LEU A 121 13.77 -0.30 -7.66
CA LEU A 121 12.52 -0.95 -8.10
C LEU A 121 11.34 0.02 -8.06
N VAL A 122 11.20 0.79 -6.98
CA VAL A 122 10.20 1.86 -6.84
C VAL A 122 10.33 2.88 -7.97
N VAL A 123 11.54 3.37 -8.22
CA VAL A 123 11.82 4.34 -9.29
C VAL A 123 11.46 3.76 -10.67
N CYS A 124 11.78 2.49 -10.94
CA CYS A 124 11.40 1.83 -12.19
C CYS A 124 9.87 1.80 -12.39
N TYR A 125 9.10 1.45 -11.37
CA TYR A 125 7.63 1.42 -11.46
C TYR A 125 7.01 2.81 -11.60
N LEU A 126 7.53 3.81 -10.88
CA LEU A 126 7.12 5.20 -11.04
C LEU A 126 7.41 5.72 -12.45
N PHE A 127 8.60 5.43 -12.99
CA PHE A 127 8.93 5.76 -14.37
C PHE A 127 7.98 5.06 -15.36
N GLY A 128 7.61 3.80 -15.10
CA GLY A 128 6.59 3.09 -15.87
C GLY A 128 5.23 3.79 -15.85
N VAL A 129 4.79 4.30 -14.70
CA VAL A 129 3.55 5.11 -14.59
C VAL A 129 3.65 6.37 -15.43
N LEU A 130 4.75 7.13 -15.30
CA LEU A 130 4.97 8.38 -16.04
C LEU A 130 5.04 8.13 -17.54
N TYR A 131 5.80 7.14 -17.98
CA TYR A 131 5.92 6.75 -19.38
C TYR A 131 4.55 6.34 -19.94
N ARG A 132 3.81 5.50 -19.22
CA ARG A 132 2.51 5.03 -19.69
C ARG A 132 1.51 6.18 -19.79
N ARG A 133 1.44 7.05 -18.78
CA ARG A 133 0.46 8.15 -18.72
C ARG A 133 0.83 9.36 -19.57
N GLY A 134 2.11 9.63 -19.78
CA GLY A 134 2.61 10.78 -20.53
C GLY A 134 2.88 10.49 -22.01
N CYS A 135 3.38 9.29 -22.34
CA CYS A 135 3.91 9.00 -23.67
C CYS A 135 3.04 8.03 -24.50
N THR A 136 2.07 7.35 -23.90
CA THR A 136 1.25 6.36 -24.62
C THR A 136 -0.07 6.94 -25.13
N ARG A 137 -0.56 6.47 -26.28
CA ARG A 137 -1.81 6.92 -26.90
C ARG A 137 -3.02 6.65 -25.99
N ALA A 138 -3.91 7.64 -25.88
CA ALA A 138 -5.07 7.64 -24.99
C ALA A 138 -6.04 6.45 -25.17
N ASN A 139 -6.11 5.86 -26.37
CA ASN A 139 -7.09 4.81 -26.67
C ASN A 139 -6.89 3.52 -25.86
N ASP A 140 -5.66 3.24 -25.41
CA ASP A 140 -5.31 2.02 -24.66
C ASP A 140 -5.18 2.26 -23.14
N ILE A 141 -5.45 3.49 -22.69
CA ILE A 141 -5.31 3.89 -21.29
C ILE A 141 -6.69 4.11 -20.68
N SER A 142 -6.91 3.56 -19.49
CA SER A 142 -8.11 3.79 -18.71
C SER A 142 -8.20 5.25 -18.28
N PRO A 143 -9.39 5.87 -18.27
CA PRO A 143 -9.54 7.29 -17.93
C PRO A 143 -9.04 7.55 -16.50
N PHE A 144 -8.49 8.74 -16.28
CA PHE A 144 -7.92 9.15 -15.00
C PHE A 144 -8.82 10.21 -14.34
N ASN A 145 -9.32 9.93 -13.15
CA ASN A 145 -10.09 10.88 -12.35
C ASN A 145 -9.14 11.87 -11.68
N LYS A 146 -9.02 13.05 -12.29
CA LYS A 146 -8.14 14.13 -11.83
C LYS A 146 -8.44 14.57 -10.40
N GLN A 147 -9.71 14.59 -9.97
CA GLN A 147 -10.08 15.04 -8.64
C GLN A 147 -9.49 14.12 -7.57
N TYR A 148 -9.65 12.80 -7.72
CA TYR A 148 -9.04 11.85 -6.81
C TYR A 148 -7.51 11.86 -6.89
N GLY A 149 -6.95 12.12 -8.08
CA GLY A 149 -5.49 12.26 -8.24
C GLY A 149 -4.94 13.46 -7.47
N VAL A 150 -5.61 14.61 -7.55
CA VAL A 150 -5.25 15.81 -6.77
C VAL A 150 -5.40 15.56 -5.28
N ASN A 151 -6.50 14.94 -4.83
CA ASN A 151 -6.69 14.60 -3.42
C ASN A 151 -5.59 13.65 -2.91
N ALA A 152 -5.21 12.64 -3.69
CA ALA A 152 -4.13 11.72 -3.35
C ALA A 152 -2.79 12.47 -3.20
N MET A 153 -2.47 13.37 -4.13
CA MET A 153 -1.26 14.19 -4.06
C MET A 153 -1.25 15.15 -2.88
N LEU A 154 -2.38 15.79 -2.57
CA LEU A 154 -2.50 16.68 -1.40
C LEU A 154 -2.28 15.90 -0.10
N CYS A 155 -2.87 14.71 0.03
CA CYS A 155 -2.63 13.83 1.18
C CYS A 155 -1.16 13.39 1.25
N LEU A 156 -0.53 13.07 0.13
CA LEU A 156 0.88 12.67 0.09
C LEU A 156 1.83 13.81 0.48
N VAL A 157 1.59 15.03 -0.03
CA VAL A 157 2.33 16.22 0.38
C VAL A 157 2.14 16.49 1.87
N GLY A 158 0.91 16.38 2.37
CA GLY A 158 0.63 16.51 3.80
C GLY A 158 1.38 15.47 4.63
N ALA A 159 1.40 14.21 4.20
CA ALA A 159 2.16 13.15 4.86
C ALA A 159 3.66 13.47 4.87
N ALA A 160 4.22 13.93 3.75
CA ALA A 160 5.62 14.34 3.68
C ALA A 160 5.94 15.52 4.64
N CYS A 161 5.06 16.51 4.73
CA CYS A 161 5.20 17.60 5.70
C CYS A 161 5.21 17.07 7.14
N MET A 162 4.28 16.17 7.50
CA MET A 162 4.24 15.56 8.83
C MET A 162 5.48 14.71 9.11
N TRP A 163 6.03 14.01 8.11
CA TRP A 163 7.29 13.28 8.23
C TRP A 163 8.46 14.21 8.55
N PHE A 164 8.61 15.33 7.84
CA PHE A 164 9.63 16.33 8.16
C PHE A 164 9.46 16.92 9.57
N THR A 165 8.22 17.18 9.97
CA THR A 165 7.90 17.63 11.33
C THR A 165 8.26 16.58 12.38
N SER A 166 8.03 15.29 12.09
CA SER A 166 8.42 14.19 12.97
C SER A 166 9.94 14.12 13.17
N ILE A 167 10.73 14.28 12.10
CA ILE A 167 12.20 14.31 12.20
C ILE A 167 12.67 15.49 13.06
N TYR A 168 12.01 16.64 12.94
CA TYR A 168 12.35 17.81 13.73
C TYR A 168 12.10 17.57 15.24
N PHE A 169 10.94 17.01 15.59
CA PHE A 169 10.60 16.74 17.01
C PHE A 169 11.36 15.55 17.62
N ASP A 170 11.84 14.62 16.80
CA ASP A 170 12.73 13.54 17.25
C ASP A 170 14.03 14.11 17.83
N GLN A 171 14.52 15.23 17.29
CA GLN A 171 15.73 15.91 17.77
C GLN A 171 15.49 16.75 19.05
N ASP A 172 14.27 17.25 19.25
CA ASP A 172 13.90 18.12 20.38
C ASP A 172 13.41 17.32 21.63
N GLU A 173 13.45 15.99 21.61
CA GLU A 173 12.97 15.06 22.67
C GLU A 173 11.48 15.23 23.07
N ASP A 174 10.66 15.94 22.29
CA ASP A 174 9.21 16.04 22.51
C ASP A 174 8.49 14.80 21.98
N HIS A 175 8.48 13.75 22.80
CA HIS A 175 7.88 12.46 22.48
C HIS A 175 6.37 12.52 22.18
N MET A 176 5.65 13.52 22.70
CA MET A 176 4.22 13.66 22.44
C MET A 176 3.97 14.29 21.07
N ALA A 177 4.67 15.37 20.75
CA ALA A 177 4.57 16.01 19.43
C ALA A 177 5.06 15.08 18.32
N TRP A 178 6.13 14.34 18.58
CA TRP A 178 6.66 13.31 17.68
C TRP A 178 5.61 12.24 17.34
N GLY A 179 5.01 11.61 18.35
CA GLY A 179 4.02 10.54 18.12
C GLY A 179 2.75 11.02 17.41
N VAL A 180 2.33 12.27 17.64
CA VAL A 180 1.20 12.88 16.91
C VAL A 180 1.56 13.11 15.45
N ALA A 181 2.75 13.65 15.16
CA ALA A 181 3.22 13.88 13.81
C ALA A 181 3.33 12.57 13.01
N GLU A 182 3.90 11.53 13.61
CA GLU A 182 4.01 10.20 13.01
C GLU A 182 2.63 9.57 12.75
N GLY A 183 1.71 9.63 13.73
CA GLY A 183 0.34 9.12 13.55
C GLY A 183 -0.42 9.84 12.42
N LEU A 184 -0.30 11.17 12.34
CA LEU A 184 -0.89 11.97 11.26
C LEU A 184 -0.25 11.67 9.90
N MET A 185 1.06 11.47 9.85
CA MET A 185 1.76 11.03 8.65
C MET A 185 1.17 9.72 8.12
N HIS A 186 1.00 8.70 8.96
CA HIS A 186 0.42 7.42 8.56
C HIS A 186 -1.03 7.55 8.09
N MET A 187 -1.85 8.34 8.79
CA MET A 187 -3.24 8.60 8.37
C MET A 187 -3.32 9.27 7.00
N LEU A 188 -2.49 10.29 6.76
CA LEU A 188 -2.44 11.00 5.48
C LEU A 188 -1.89 10.11 4.36
N ALA A 189 -0.90 9.28 4.64
CA ALA A 189 -0.41 8.28 3.70
C ALA A 189 -1.52 7.27 3.33
N GLY A 190 -2.24 6.73 4.32
CA GLY A 190 -3.39 5.85 4.09
C GLY A 190 -4.48 6.49 3.24
N ALA A 191 -4.81 7.77 3.51
CA ALA A 191 -5.75 8.55 2.71
C ALA A 191 -5.24 8.78 1.27
N ALA A 192 -3.94 9.04 1.09
CA ALA A 192 -3.33 9.19 -0.22
C ALA A 192 -3.51 7.91 -1.05
N PHE A 193 -3.24 6.74 -0.45
CA PHE A 193 -3.48 5.45 -1.11
C PHE A 193 -4.95 5.24 -1.45
N TYR A 194 -5.87 5.52 -0.52
CA TYR A 194 -7.31 5.41 -0.77
C TYR A 194 -7.75 6.21 -1.99
N TYR A 195 -7.36 7.49 -2.06
CA TYR A 195 -7.69 8.32 -3.22
C TYR A 195 -6.97 7.86 -4.49
N ALA A 196 -5.72 7.40 -4.40
CA ALA A 196 -4.97 6.86 -5.53
C ALA A 196 -5.68 5.65 -6.15
N TRP A 197 -6.24 4.75 -5.34
CA TRP A 197 -7.04 3.60 -5.80
C TRP A 197 -8.38 3.97 -6.45
N LEU A 198 -8.88 5.19 -6.22
CA LEU A 198 -10.08 5.71 -6.88
C LEU A 198 -9.78 6.42 -8.21
N THR A 199 -8.51 6.67 -8.54
CA THR A 199 -8.14 7.46 -9.72
C THR A 199 -8.44 6.76 -11.04
N VAL A 200 -8.35 5.44 -11.10
CA VAL A 200 -8.61 4.68 -12.33
C VAL A 200 -9.82 3.78 -12.11
N PRO A 201 -10.87 3.88 -12.95
CA PRO A 201 -12.06 3.07 -12.76
C PRO A 201 -11.75 1.58 -13.00
N CYS A 202 -12.52 0.72 -12.35
CA CYS A 202 -12.53 -0.70 -12.68
C CYS A 202 -13.27 -0.89 -14.01
N LEU A 203 -12.58 -1.40 -15.03
CA LEU A 203 -13.14 -1.66 -16.36
C LEU A 203 -13.51 -3.14 -16.57
N ASP A 204 -13.51 -3.96 -15.51
CA ASP A 204 -13.89 -5.37 -15.57
C ASP A 204 -15.39 -5.53 -15.86
N SER A 205 -15.84 -5.27 -17.09
CA SER A 205 -17.21 -5.59 -17.51
C SER A 205 -17.47 -7.11 -17.49
N LYS A 206 -16.41 -7.92 -17.67
CA LYS A 206 -16.50 -9.38 -17.77
C LYS A 206 -16.82 -10.10 -16.45
N LYS A 207 -16.71 -9.44 -15.30
CA LYS A 207 -17.01 -10.08 -14.00
C LYS A 207 -18.50 -10.06 -13.65
N ASP A 208 -19.30 -9.25 -14.33
CA ASP A 208 -20.76 -9.21 -14.12
C ASP A 208 -21.52 -10.10 -15.12
N ASP A 209 -20.89 -10.47 -16.25
CA ASP A 209 -21.50 -11.33 -17.27
C ASP A 209 -21.39 -12.84 -17.00
N LEU A 210 -20.60 -13.26 -16.00
CA LEU A 210 -20.32 -14.67 -15.70
C LEU A 210 -20.97 -15.21 -14.42
N ILE A 211 -21.73 -14.39 -13.70
CA ILE A 211 -22.62 -14.93 -12.66
C ILE A 211 -23.93 -15.25 -13.38
N PRO A 212 -24.29 -16.52 -13.61
CA PRO A 212 -25.63 -16.83 -14.07
C PRO A 212 -26.60 -16.36 -12.97
N MET A 213 -27.20 -15.19 -13.16
CA MET A 213 -28.42 -14.79 -12.46
C MET A 213 -29.59 -15.58 -13.03
N GLN A 214 -29.54 -16.91 -12.87
CA GLN A 214 -30.64 -17.86 -13.05
C GLN A 214 -30.14 -19.28 -12.74
N SER A 215 -30.44 -19.75 -11.52
CA SER A 215 -31.03 -21.08 -11.37
C SER A 215 -32.07 -20.99 -10.25
N SER A 216 -33.16 -20.29 -10.57
CA SER A 216 -34.43 -20.48 -9.92
C SER A 216 -35.25 -21.43 -10.81
N TYR A 217 -34.87 -22.71 -10.88
CA TYR A 217 -35.75 -23.79 -11.34
C TYR A 217 -35.37 -25.12 -10.68
N VAL A 218 -36.28 -25.55 -9.79
CA VAL A 218 -36.56 -26.87 -9.19
C VAL A 218 -35.54 -27.44 -8.21
#